data_AF-A0A951DYJ3-F1
#
_entry.id   AF-A0A951DYJ3-F1
#
_cell.length_a   1.000
_cell.length_b   1.000
_cell.length_c   1.000
_cell.angle_alpha   90.00
_cell.angle_beta   90.00
_cell.angle_gamma   90.00
#
_symmetry.space_group_name_H-M   'P 1'
#
loop_
_entity.id
_entity.type
_entity.pdbx_description
1 polymer ?
#
loop_
_entity_poly.entity_id
_entity_poly.type
_entity_poly.pdbx_seq_one_letter_code
_entity_poly.pdbx_strand_id
1 'polypeptide(L)'
;MKKDSPAIGIIGGSGLYQIEQLRDATEQKIDTPFGSPSDSLIGGTISDRQVYFLPRHGRGHRILPHELNHRANIYALRSLNVRWIIAVTAVGSLRAKYKPRDILLPSQFYDRTSLRATQTFFGDGIAAHVSFAEPISIKLRKLLAESGKKVGVTIHNGGTYVNMDGPAFSTRAESELNRRHGFDVIGMTNLPEAKLAREAEIALATLAMITDYDCWKVDEEPVSAQTVFGHLTANAEAAKRVLVEAIPRIPREPNWPEHSALDTAMATDCKLWPKGTIEKLGPILSRFL
;
A
#
# COMPACT_ATOMS: atom_id res chain seq x y z
N MET A 1 15.45 7.24 -21.33
CA MET A 1 15.46 6.48 -20.06
C MET A 1 15.17 5.02 -20.37
N LYS A 2 15.96 4.07 -19.85
CA LYS A 2 15.78 2.64 -20.15
C LYS A 2 14.42 2.19 -19.61
N LYS A 3 13.58 1.69 -20.51
CA LYS A 3 12.19 1.22 -20.26
C LYS A 3 12.11 0.10 -19.20
N ASP A 4 13.25 -0.46 -18.78
CA ASP A 4 13.36 -1.65 -17.93
C ASP A 4 14.06 -1.42 -16.57
N SER A 5 14.36 -0.19 -16.15
CA SER A 5 14.99 -0.01 -14.83
C SER A 5 13.98 -0.25 -13.68
N PRO A 6 14.35 -1.00 -12.62
CA PRO A 6 13.50 -1.18 -11.44
C PRO A 6 12.99 0.15 -10.87
N ALA A 7 11.67 0.27 -10.76
CA ALA A 7 11.00 1.51 -10.38
C ALA A 7 10.39 1.43 -8.96
N ILE A 8 10.00 2.59 -8.44
CA ILE A 8 9.31 2.73 -7.16
C ILE A 8 7.87 3.17 -7.42
N GLY A 9 6.91 2.48 -6.83
CA GLY A 9 5.50 2.86 -6.82
C GLY A 9 5.16 3.64 -5.55
N ILE A 10 4.30 4.64 -5.69
CA ILE A 10 3.68 5.33 -4.56
C ILE A 10 2.17 5.25 -4.73
N ILE A 11 1.50 4.63 -3.77
CA ILE A 11 0.03 4.56 -3.75
C ILE A 11 -0.48 5.60 -2.75
N GLY A 12 -1.03 6.69 -3.26
CA GLY A 12 -1.53 7.81 -2.47
C GLY A 12 -2.97 7.59 -2.01
N GLY A 13 -3.21 7.61 -0.70
CA GLY A 13 -4.55 7.56 -0.11
C GLY A 13 -5.19 8.94 0.01
N SER A 14 -6.18 9.04 0.89
CA SER A 14 -6.79 10.32 1.29
C SER A 14 -5.69 11.34 1.63
N GLY A 15 -5.78 12.54 1.06
CA GLY A 15 -4.83 13.63 1.29
C GLY A 15 -3.58 13.65 0.41
N LEU A 16 -3.23 12.55 -0.29
CA LEU A 16 -2.09 12.51 -1.20
C LEU A 16 -2.56 12.13 -2.61
N TYR A 17 -2.91 13.14 -3.40
CA TYR A 17 -3.41 12.97 -4.79
C TYR A 17 -2.40 13.36 -5.87
N GLN A 18 -1.29 13.99 -5.48
CA GLN A 18 -0.22 14.40 -6.38
C GLN A 18 1.13 14.42 -5.67
N ILE A 19 2.20 14.26 -6.45
CA ILE A 19 3.59 14.38 -5.99
C ILE A 19 4.27 15.42 -6.86
N GLU A 20 4.31 16.66 -6.37
CA GLU A 20 4.89 17.81 -7.06
C GLU A 20 6.41 17.67 -7.29
N GLN A 21 7.06 16.79 -6.54
CA GLN A 21 8.49 16.52 -6.65
C GLN A 21 8.86 15.65 -7.86
N LEU A 22 7.87 15.09 -8.58
CA LEU A 22 8.11 14.35 -9.81
C LEU A 22 8.58 15.30 -10.92
N ARG A 23 9.82 15.14 -11.36
CA ARG A 23 10.32 15.77 -12.59
C ARG A 23 9.90 14.95 -13.80
N ASP A 24 9.67 15.63 -14.93
CA ASP A 24 9.28 15.01 -16.21
C ASP A 24 8.03 14.11 -16.08
N ALA A 25 7.05 14.58 -15.31
CA ALA A 25 5.84 13.84 -15.02
C ALA A 25 5.01 13.58 -16.30
N THR A 26 4.73 12.32 -16.58
CA THR A 26 3.91 11.88 -17.71
C THR A 26 2.81 10.93 -17.23
N GLU A 27 1.62 11.07 -17.80
CA GLU A 27 0.48 10.19 -17.51
C GLU A 27 0.58 8.90 -18.33
N GLN A 28 0.33 7.76 -17.68
CA GLN A 28 0.41 6.44 -18.27
C GLN A 28 -0.89 5.66 -18.00
N LYS A 29 -1.58 5.31 -19.08
CA LYS A 29 -2.72 4.40 -19.04
C LYS A 29 -2.22 2.98 -19.23
N ILE A 30 -2.52 2.11 -18.27
CA ILE A 30 -2.07 0.72 -18.28
C ILE A 30 -3.31 -0.17 -18.32
N ASP A 31 -3.40 -0.96 -19.38
CA ASP A 31 -4.43 -1.99 -19.50
C ASP A 31 -4.08 -3.18 -18.59
N THR A 32 -5.09 -3.70 -17.89
CA THR A 32 -4.92 -4.87 -17.02
C THR A 32 -6.02 -5.88 -17.28
N PRO A 33 -5.75 -7.17 -17.15
CA PRO A 33 -6.77 -8.19 -17.32
C PRO A 33 -7.73 -8.29 -16.11
N PHE A 34 -7.55 -7.43 -15.11
CA PHE A 34 -8.41 -7.31 -13.94
C PHE A 34 -9.38 -6.13 -14.03
N GLY A 35 -9.41 -5.43 -15.17
CA GLY A 35 -10.14 -4.19 -15.37
C GLY A 35 -9.26 -2.95 -15.18
N SER A 36 -9.87 -1.78 -15.03
CA SER A 36 -9.13 -0.53 -14.92
C SER A 36 -8.50 -0.35 -13.53
N PRO A 37 -7.27 0.19 -13.45
CA PRO A 37 -6.75 0.77 -12.21
C PRO A 37 -7.63 1.95 -11.76
N SER A 38 -7.43 2.40 -10.52
CA SER A 38 -8.18 3.53 -9.93
C SER A 38 -8.09 4.82 -10.75
N ASP A 39 -6.94 5.04 -11.39
CA ASP A 39 -6.67 6.16 -12.30
C ASP A 39 -5.47 5.82 -13.19
N SER A 40 -5.13 6.73 -14.10
CA SER A 40 -3.85 6.68 -14.80
C SER A 40 -2.69 6.86 -13.81
N LEU A 41 -1.56 6.20 -14.09
CA LEU A 41 -0.37 6.33 -13.27
C LEU A 41 0.43 7.55 -13.74
N ILE A 42 0.97 8.32 -12.79
CA ILE A 42 1.83 9.47 -13.11
C ILE A 42 3.28 9.04 -12.91
N GLY A 43 4.02 8.87 -14.00
CA GLY A 43 5.43 8.47 -14.01
C GLY A 43 6.36 9.67 -14.12
N GLY A 44 7.45 9.68 -13.37
CA GLY A 44 8.47 10.72 -13.43
C GLY A 44 9.72 10.33 -12.65
N THR A 45 10.58 11.30 -12.35
CA THR A 45 11.79 11.06 -11.55
C THR A 45 11.85 11.87 -10.26
N ILE A 46 12.33 11.24 -9.18
CA ILE A 46 12.72 11.90 -7.93
C ILE A 46 14.16 11.49 -7.64
N SER A 47 15.09 12.45 -7.61
CA SER A 47 16.53 12.19 -7.39
C SER A 47 17.08 11.04 -8.24
N ASP A 48 16.79 11.09 -9.54
CA ASP A 48 17.20 10.11 -10.57
C ASP A 48 16.71 8.68 -10.34
N ARG A 49 15.59 8.55 -9.61
CA ARG A 49 14.82 7.31 -9.46
C ARG A 49 13.53 7.41 -10.23
N GLN A 50 13.25 6.38 -11.03
CA GLN A 50 11.94 6.23 -11.67
C GLN A 50 10.88 5.98 -10.60
N VAL A 51 9.85 6.82 -10.59
CA VAL A 51 8.75 6.75 -9.65
C VAL A 51 7.43 6.76 -10.43
N TYR A 52 6.47 5.94 -10.00
CA TYR A 52 5.11 5.91 -10.51
C TYR A 52 4.14 6.16 -9.36
N PHE A 53 3.31 7.18 -9.50
CA PHE A 53 2.29 7.54 -8.54
C PHE A 53 0.90 7.09 -8.99
N LEU A 54 0.14 6.50 -8.09
CA LEU A 54 -1.25 6.10 -8.30
C LEU A 54 -2.13 6.64 -7.15
N PRO A 55 -3.10 7.54 -7.43
CA PRO A 55 -4.08 7.94 -6.43
C PRO A 55 -5.08 6.78 -6.22
N ARG A 56 -5.03 6.17 -5.03
CA ARG A 56 -5.83 4.98 -4.67
C ARG A 56 -7.31 5.17 -4.97
N HIS A 57 -7.88 6.31 -4.60
CA HIS A 57 -9.32 6.60 -4.75
C HIS A 57 -9.65 7.31 -6.08
N GLY A 58 -8.69 7.38 -7.00
CA GLY A 58 -8.76 8.22 -8.19
C GLY A 58 -8.69 9.72 -7.88
N ARG A 59 -8.46 10.54 -8.91
CA ARG A 59 -8.60 11.99 -8.80
C ARG A 59 -10.02 12.35 -8.36
N GLY A 60 -10.12 13.30 -7.43
CA GLY A 60 -11.40 13.70 -6.83
C GLY A 60 -11.97 12.72 -5.79
N HIS A 61 -11.22 11.68 -5.40
CA HIS A 61 -11.64 10.72 -4.37
C HIS A 61 -12.98 10.04 -4.67
N ARG A 62 -13.13 9.54 -5.90
CA ARG A 62 -14.40 9.06 -6.45
C ARG A 62 -14.70 7.56 -6.23
N ILE A 63 -13.77 6.81 -5.63
CA ILE A 63 -13.85 5.36 -5.46
C ILE A 63 -13.82 5.01 -3.97
N LEU A 64 -14.85 4.33 -3.47
CA LEU A 64 -14.89 3.89 -2.08
C LEU A 64 -13.90 2.73 -1.83
N PRO A 65 -13.45 2.52 -0.58
CA PRO A 65 -12.49 1.46 -0.27
C PRO A 65 -12.88 0.06 -0.77
N HIS A 66 -14.15 -0.35 -0.63
CA HIS A 66 -14.64 -1.65 -1.06
C HIS A 66 -14.81 -1.79 -2.59
N GLU A 67 -14.76 -0.67 -3.33
CA GLU A 67 -14.85 -0.64 -4.80
C GLU A 67 -13.46 -0.65 -5.47
N LEU A 68 -12.39 -0.55 -4.67
CA LEU A 68 -11.02 -0.46 -5.16
C LEU A 68 -10.62 -1.74 -5.90
N ASN A 69 -10.18 -1.57 -7.14
CA ASN A 69 -9.60 -2.66 -7.92
C ASN A 69 -8.12 -2.86 -7.60
N HIS A 70 -7.84 -3.43 -6.42
CA HIS A 70 -6.47 -3.62 -5.96
C HIS A 70 -5.63 -4.50 -6.90
N ARG A 71 -6.25 -5.49 -7.58
CA ARG A 71 -5.57 -6.33 -8.57
C ARG A 71 -5.08 -5.50 -9.76
N ALA A 72 -5.95 -4.69 -10.35
CA ALA A 72 -5.55 -3.81 -11.45
C ALA A 72 -4.47 -2.80 -11.03
N ASN A 73 -4.59 -2.23 -9.83
CA ASN A 73 -3.62 -1.27 -9.30
C ASN A 73 -2.22 -1.86 -9.16
N ILE A 74 -2.10 -3.02 -8.50
CA ILE A 74 -0.80 -3.67 -8.28
C ILE A 74 -0.25 -4.27 -9.57
N TYR A 75 -1.11 -4.84 -10.42
CA TYR A 75 -0.71 -5.35 -11.73
C TYR A 75 -0.13 -4.23 -12.59
N ALA A 76 -0.80 -3.08 -12.68
CA ALA A 76 -0.33 -1.94 -13.47
C ALA A 76 1.04 -1.44 -13.00
N LEU A 77 1.26 -1.34 -11.69
CA LEU A 77 2.58 -1.00 -11.14
C LEU A 77 3.63 -2.07 -11.50
N ARG A 78 3.29 -3.36 -11.38
CA ARG A 78 4.21 -4.45 -11.73
C ARG A 78 4.60 -4.42 -13.21
N SER A 79 3.65 -4.14 -14.11
CA SER A 79 3.86 -3.99 -15.56
C SER A 79 4.84 -2.87 -15.91
N LEU A 80 5.00 -1.87 -15.03
CA LEU A 80 5.97 -0.78 -15.15
C LEU A 80 7.31 -1.08 -14.45
N ASN A 81 7.56 -2.36 -14.16
CA ASN A 81 8.72 -2.85 -13.42
C ASN A 81 8.91 -2.20 -12.04
N VAL A 82 7.81 -1.83 -11.37
CA VAL A 82 7.85 -1.42 -9.97
C VAL A 82 8.27 -2.61 -9.11
N ARG A 83 9.29 -2.41 -8.28
CA ARG A 83 9.80 -3.42 -7.33
C ARG A 83 9.65 -3.01 -5.88
N TRP A 84 9.44 -1.72 -5.61
CA TRP A 84 9.15 -1.21 -4.27
C TRP A 84 7.87 -0.40 -4.29
N ILE A 85 6.99 -0.58 -3.32
CA ILE A 85 5.81 0.27 -3.13
C ILE A 85 5.87 0.93 -1.75
N ILE A 86 5.67 2.25 -1.73
CA ILE A 86 5.35 2.98 -0.51
C ILE A 86 3.87 3.36 -0.57
N ALA A 87 3.06 2.70 0.25
CA ALA A 87 1.65 3.02 0.39
C ALA A 87 1.48 4.13 1.44
N VAL A 88 0.73 5.17 1.10
CA VAL A 88 0.35 6.23 2.03
C VAL A 88 -1.14 6.08 2.30
N THR A 89 -1.53 5.94 3.57
CA THR A 89 -2.93 5.70 3.95
C THR A 89 -3.30 6.48 5.20
N ALA A 90 -4.55 6.93 5.28
CA ALA A 90 -5.10 7.54 6.48
C ALA A 90 -5.67 6.47 7.40
N VAL A 91 -5.46 6.61 8.71
CA VAL A 91 -5.91 5.65 9.73
C VAL A 91 -6.44 6.33 10.98
N GLY A 92 -7.39 5.66 11.62
CA GLY A 92 -7.79 5.95 12.99
C GLY A 92 -6.87 5.26 13.98
N SER A 93 -6.49 5.96 15.04
CA SER A 93 -5.69 5.40 16.13
C SER A 93 -6.56 4.65 17.12
N LEU A 94 -6.17 3.43 17.46
CA LEU A 94 -6.80 2.63 18.51
C LEU A 94 -6.03 2.74 19.84
N ARG A 95 -5.01 3.60 19.95
CA ARG A 95 -4.19 3.75 21.16
C ARG A 95 -3.86 5.20 21.45
N ALA A 96 -4.00 5.63 22.70
CA ALA A 96 -3.70 7.00 23.11
C ALA A 96 -2.29 7.49 22.71
N LYS A 97 -1.29 6.59 22.74
CA LYS A 97 0.11 6.89 22.40
C LYS A 97 0.35 7.27 20.93
N TYR A 98 -0.52 6.87 20.01
CA TYR A 98 -0.42 7.23 18.59
C TYR A 98 -1.36 8.39 18.31
N LYS A 99 -0.82 9.58 18.14
CA LYS A 99 -1.61 10.81 18.10
C LYS A 99 -1.93 11.20 16.66
N PRO A 100 -3.05 11.90 16.41
CA PRO A 100 -3.27 12.56 15.13
C PRO A 100 -2.04 13.38 14.73
N ARG A 101 -1.68 13.31 13.43
CA ARG A 101 -0.47 13.87 12.80
C ARG A 101 0.83 13.06 13.00
N ASP A 102 0.82 12.01 13.81
CA ASP A 102 1.90 11.03 13.81
C ASP A 102 1.76 10.09 12.61
N ILE A 103 2.87 9.42 12.25
CA ILE A 103 2.87 8.31 11.30
C ILE A 103 3.16 7.01 12.04
N LEU A 104 2.40 5.96 11.74
CA LEU A 104 2.72 4.59 12.14
C LEU A 104 3.20 3.81 10.92
N LEU A 105 4.26 3.02 11.10
CA LEU A 105 4.73 2.05 10.13
C LEU A 105 4.30 0.66 10.58
N PRO A 106 3.17 0.12 10.09
CA PRO A 106 2.66 -1.15 10.57
C PRO A 106 3.64 -2.27 10.25
N SER A 107 3.77 -3.20 11.18
CA SER A 107 4.51 -4.46 10.98
C SER A 107 3.58 -5.64 10.75
N GLN A 108 2.31 -5.51 11.12
CA GLN A 108 1.32 -6.58 11.04
C GLN A 108 -0.01 -6.04 10.54
N PHE A 109 -0.82 -6.95 9.99
CA PHE A 109 -2.19 -6.67 9.61
C PHE A 109 -3.15 -7.65 10.27
N TYR A 110 -4.36 -7.17 10.54
CA TYR A 110 -5.52 -8.00 10.84
C TYR A 110 -6.61 -7.73 9.81
N ASP A 111 -7.16 -8.80 9.26
CA ASP A 111 -8.14 -8.73 8.19
C ASP A 111 -9.55 -8.82 8.77
N ARG A 112 -10.37 -7.77 8.59
CA ARG A 112 -11.82 -7.72 8.87
C ARG A 112 -12.62 -7.47 7.59
N THR A 113 -12.03 -7.67 6.42
CA THR A 113 -12.72 -7.47 5.14
C THR A 113 -13.64 -8.66 4.81
N SER A 114 -14.69 -8.41 4.03
CA SER A 114 -15.62 -9.42 3.51
C SER A 114 -15.20 -9.92 2.12
N LEU A 115 -14.46 -9.13 1.36
CA LEU A 115 -14.02 -9.44 -0.01
C LEU A 115 -12.69 -10.22 -0.08
N ARG A 116 -12.37 -11.06 0.92
CA ARG A 116 -11.06 -11.73 1.02
C ARG A 116 -10.72 -12.61 -0.18
N ALA A 117 -11.73 -13.24 -0.77
CA ALA A 117 -11.58 -14.12 -1.93
C ALA A 117 -11.06 -13.38 -3.17
N THR A 118 -11.18 -12.04 -3.24
CA THR A 118 -10.70 -11.25 -4.38
C THR A 118 -9.25 -10.78 -4.22
N GLN A 119 -8.62 -11.03 -3.06
CA GLN A 119 -7.31 -10.51 -2.67
C GLN A 119 -6.16 -11.46 -3.08
N THR A 120 -6.24 -12.02 -4.28
CA THR A 120 -5.19 -12.84 -4.91
C THR A 120 -5.23 -12.71 -6.43
N PHE A 121 -4.08 -12.81 -7.08
CA PHE A 121 -3.91 -12.96 -8.52
C PHE A 121 -4.07 -14.40 -9.00
N PHE A 122 -3.81 -15.36 -8.10
CA PHE A 122 -3.78 -16.78 -8.42
C PHE A 122 -5.18 -17.41 -8.35
N GLY A 123 -5.29 -18.62 -8.89
CA GLY A 123 -6.57 -19.25 -9.26
C GLY A 123 -6.55 -19.67 -10.72
N ASP A 124 -7.72 -20.04 -11.26
CA ASP A 124 -7.88 -20.37 -12.69
C ASP A 124 -6.82 -21.35 -13.23
N GLY A 125 -6.44 -22.36 -12.43
CA GLY A 125 -5.47 -23.40 -12.79
C GLY A 125 -4.01 -23.14 -12.40
N ILE A 126 -3.68 -22.02 -11.73
CA ILE A 126 -2.35 -21.79 -11.13
C ILE A 126 -2.53 -21.52 -9.62
N ALA A 127 -2.10 -22.45 -8.78
CA ALA A 127 -2.12 -22.32 -7.33
C ALA A 127 -0.78 -21.82 -6.80
N ALA A 128 -0.82 -20.80 -5.94
CA ALA A 128 0.33 -20.31 -5.19
C ALA A 128 -0.08 -19.91 -3.77
N HIS A 129 0.81 -20.12 -2.80
CA HIS A 129 0.58 -19.84 -1.38
C HIS A 129 1.76 -19.05 -0.81
N VAL A 130 1.73 -17.73 -0.97
CA VAL A 130 2.81 -16.87 -0.46
C VAL A 130 2.85 -16.87 1.07
N SER A 131 4.06 -16.94 1.63
CA SER A 131 4.23 -16.68 3.06
C SER A 131 3.84 -15.23 3.35
N PHE A 132 2.97 -15.05 4.35
CA PHE A 132 2.44 -13.75 4.74
C PHE A 132 2.56 -13.48 6.25
N ALA A 133 3.38 -14.28 6.95
CA ALA A 133 3.63 -14.10 8.38
C ALA A 133 4.27 -12.73 8.68
N GLU A 134 5.17 -12.26 7.82
CA GLU A 134 5.70 -10.91 7.81
C GLU A 134 5.16 -10.17 6.57
N PRO A 135 4.03 -9.46 6.67
CA PRO A 135 3.26 -9.00 5.51
C PRO A 135 3.80 -7.70 4.88
N ILE A 136 4.75 -7.04 5.55
CA ILE A 136 5.36 -5.77 5.14
C ILE A 136 6.86 -5.92 5.03
N SER A 137 7.49 -5.19 4.10
CA SER A 137 8.93 -5.20 3.94
C SER A 137 9.65 -4.55 5.12
N ILE A 138 10.37 -5.37 5.88
CA ILE A 138 11.16 -4.93 7.04
C ILE A 138 12.23 -3.92 6.63
N LYS A 139 12.91 -4.17 5.50
CA LYS A 139 13.98 -3.31 4.99
C LYS A 139 13.42 -1.94 4.57
N LEU A 140 12.32 -1.91 3.83
CA LEU A 140 11.69 -0.66 3.41
C LEU A 140 11.14 0.11 4.62
N ARG A 141 10.49 -0.58 5.56
CA ARG A 141 9.98 0.00 6.81
C ARG A 141 11.09 0.66 7.63
N LYS A 142 12.23 0.00 7.80
CA LYS A 142 13.38 0.56 8.51
C LYS A 142 13.91 1.83 7.83
N LEU A 143 14.03 1.80 6.50
CA LEU A 143 14.46 2.95 5.71
C LEU A 143 13.51 4.15 5.88
N LEU A 144 12.20 3.91 5.87
CA LEU A 144 11.18 4.95 6.10
C LEU A 144 11.28 5.53 7.52
N ALA A 145 11.47 4.68 8.54
CA ALA A 145 11.63 5.13 9.92
C ALA A 145 12.85 6.06 10.09
N GLU A 146 13.98 5.66 9.52
CA GLU A 146 15.21 6.46 9.54
C GLU A 146 15.04 7.78 8.76
N SER A 147 14.35 7.74 7.62
CA SER A 147 14.06 8.92 6.81
C SER A 147 13.18 9.91 7.57
N GLY A 148 12.11 9.43 8.21
CA GLY A 148 11.24 10.23 9.07
C GLY A 148 11.97 10.90 10.23
N LYS A 149 12.83 10.15 10.92
CA LYS A 149 13.69 10.70 11.98
C LYS A 149 14.55 11.85 11.46
N LYS A 150 15.15 11.71 10.27
CA LYS A 150 16.02 12.73 9.68
C LYS A 150 15.27 14.00 9.28
N VAL A 151 14.01 13.89 8.84
CA VAL A 151 13.17 15.04 8.48
C VAL A 151 12.31 15.57 9.63
N GLY A 152 12.54 15.10 10.86
CA GLY A 152 11.86 15.59 12.06
C GLY A 152 10.37 15.21 12.14
N VAL A 153 9.98 14.08 11.54
CA VAL A 153 8.60 13.56 11.61
C VAL A 153 8.51 12.50 12.70
N THR A 154 7.49 12.60 13.57
CA THR A 154 7.19 11.58 14.58
C THR A 154 6.69 10.31 13.91
N ILE A 155 7.49 9.25 13.99
CA ILE A 155 7.15 7.94 13.43
C ILE A 155 7.20 6.86 14.50
N HIS A 156 6.12 6.10 14.61
CA HIS A 156 6.01 4.88 15.41
C HIS A 156 6.33 3.68 14.52
N ASN A 157 7.36 2.90 14.87
CA ASN A 157 7.81 1.79 14.05
C ASN A 157 7.33 0.44 14.58
N GLY A 158 6.32 -0.13 13.94
CA GLY A 158 5.64 -1.35 14.38
C GLY A 158 4.21 -1.08 14.82
N GLY A 159 3.44 -2.16 14.92
CA GLY A 159 2.02 -2.14 15.28
C GLY A 159 1.16 -2.91 14.29
N THR A 160 -0.05 -3.24 14.72
CA THR A 160 -1.04 -4.00 13.97
C THR A 160 -2.11 -3.09 13.39
N TYR A 161 -2.18 -3.06 12.07
CA TYR A 161 -3.23 -2.38 11.30
C TYR A 161 -4.42 -3.33 11.12
N VAL A 162 -5.61 -2.97 11.59
CA VAL A 162 -6.83 -3.70 11.24
C VAL A 162 -7.50 -3.09 10.01
N ASN A 163 -7.75 -3.92 8.99
CA ASN A 163 -8.41 -3.50 7.75
C ASN A 163 -9.88 -3.91 7.77
N MET A 164 -10.80 -2.94 7.78
CA MET A 164 -12.25 -3.15 7.63
C MET A 164 -12.71 -2.82 6.19
N ASP A 165 -13.94 -3.16 5.83
CA ASP A 165 -14.48 -2.85 4.49
C ASP A 165 -14.84 -1.36 4.30
N GLY A 166 -15.43 -0.73 5.33
CA GLY A 166 -16.10 0.56 5.18
C GLY A 166 -17.43 0.45 4.39
N PRO A 167 -18.02 1.56 3.89
CA PRO A 167 -17.52 2.93 3.97
C PRO A 167 -17.85 3.62 5.30
N ALA A 168 -18.77 3.07 6.10
CA ALA A 168 -19.04 3.57 7.44
C ALA A 168 -17.83 3.34 8.34
N PHE A 169 -17.54 4.30 9.22
CA PHE A 169 -16.59 4.11 10.31
C PHE A 169 -17.11 3.08 11.31
N SER A 170 -16.22 2.60 12.19
CA SER A 170 -16.58 1.62 13.21
C SER A 170 -17.61 2.19 14.18
N THR A 171 -18.50 1.33 14.65
CA THR A 171 -19.23 1.59 15.90
C THR A 171 -18.27 1.58 17.09
N ARG A 172 -18.67 2.18 18.22
CA ARG A 172 -17.86 2.15 19.46
C ARG A 172 -17.57 0.74 19.95
N ALA A 173 -18.55 -0.17 19.81
CA ALA A 173 -18.38 -1.56 20.20
C ALA A 173 -17.28 -2.25 19.37
N GLU A 174 -17.23 -1.99 18.07
CA GLU A 174 -16.18 -2.52 17.19
C GLU A 174 -14.81 -1.91 17.50
N SER A 175 -14.76 -0.60 17.74
CA SER A 175 -13.52 0.09 18.12
C SER A 175 -12.93 -0.48 19.42
N GLU A 176 -13.77 -0.65 20.44
CA GLU A 176 -13.36 -1.22 21.72
C GLU A 176 -12.97 -2.70 21.62
N LEU A 177 -13.65 -3.49 20.77
CA LEU A 177 -13.22 -4.87 20.48
C LEU A 177 -11.82 -4.90 19.87
N ASN A 178 -11.57 -4.07 18.84
CA ASN A 178 -10.25 -3.97 18.21
C ASN A 178 -9.17 -3.56 19.23
N ARG A 179 -9.49 -2.65 20.16
CA ARG A 179 -8.59 -2.25 21.25
C ARG A 179 -8.30 -3.38 22.24
N ARG A 180 -9.31 -4.15 22.62
CA ARG A 180 -9.12 -5.32 23.51
C ARG A 180 -8.26 -6.40 22.86
N HIS A 181 -8.32 -6.53 21.55
CA HIS A 181 -7.45 -7.45 20.78
C HIS A 181 -6.01 -6.98 20.58
N GLY A 182 -5.61 -5.85 21.14
CA GLY A 182 -4.22 -5.40 21.00
C GLY A 182 -3.91 -4.65 19.71
N PHE A 183 -4.90 -4.37 18.84
CA PHE A 183 -4.65 -3.64 17.58
C PHE A 183 -4.29 -2.17 17.82
N ASP A 184 -3.56 -1.57 16.88
CA ASP A 184 -2.91 -0.29 17.04
C ASP A 184 -3.59 0.82 16.22
N VAL A 185 -3.92 0.52 14.97
CA VAL A 185 -4.59 1.46 14.04
C VAL A 185 -5.62 0.72 13.20
N ILE A 186 -6.61 1.46 12.69
CA ILE A 186 -7.66 0.96 11.82
C ILE A 186 -7.70 1.74 10.50
N GLY A 187 -7.89 1.04 9.39
CA GLY A 187 -8.16 1.65 8.10
C GLY A 187 -8.88 0.68 7.17
N MET A 188 -8.94 1.01 5.88
CA MET A 188 -9.84 0.30 4.95
C MET A 188 -9.17 -0.27 3.70
N THR A 189 -7.90 0.05 3.43
CA THR A 189 -7.36 -0.08 2.07
C THR A 189 -6.09 -0.91 1.87
N ASN A 190 -5.25 -1.06 2.90
CA ASN A 190 -3.86 -1.41 2.66
C ASN A 190 -3.55 -2.92 2.71
N LEU A 191 -4.36 -3.72 3.42
CA LEU A 191 -4.12 -5.16 3.49
C LEU A 191 -4.20 -5.86 2.12
N PRO A 192 -5.24 -5.63 1.28
CA PRO A 192 -5.29 -6.21 -0.06
C PRO A 192 -4.07 -5.84 -0.92
N GLU A 193 -3.60 -4.60 -0.79
CA GLU A 193 -2.40 -4.12 -1.49
C GLU A 193 -1.15 -4.89 -1.06
N ALA A 194 -1.00 -5.16 0.24
CA ALA A 194 0.13 -5.90 0.78
C ALA A 194 0.12 -7.37 0.30
N LYS A 195 -1.04 -8.05 0.29
CA LYS A 195 -1.19 -9.42 -0.23
C LYS A 195 -0.79 -9.49 -1.70
N LEU A 196 -1.38 -8.61 -2.52
CA LEU A 196 -1.14 -8.59 -3.96
C LEU A 196 0.28 -8.13 -4.31
N ALA A 197 0.86 -7.19 -3.57
CA ALA A 197 2.25 -6.79 -3.75
C ALA A 197 3.21 -7.95 -3.46
N ARG A 198 2.93 -8.77 -2.43
CA ARG A 198 3.69 -9.99 -2.14
C ARG A 198 3.61 -10.99 -3.29
N GLU A 199 2.41 -11.24 -3.81
CA GLU A 199 2.21 -12.11 -4.98
C GLU A 199 2.85 -11.56 -6.26
N ALA A 200 2.95 -10.24 -6.41
CA ALA A 200 3.62 -9.59 -7.53
C ALA A 200 5.16 -9.46 -7.36
N GLU A 201 5.72 -10.02 -6.27
CA GLU A 201 7.13 -9.93 -5.90
C GLU A 201 7.66 -8.48 -5.77
N ILE A 202 6.88 -7.67 -5.06
CA ILE A 202 7.15 -6.25 -4.78
C ILE A 202 7.33 -6.06 -3.27
N ALA A 203 8.41 -5.37 -2.88
CA ALA A 203 8.62 -4.96 -1.49
C ALA A 203 7.71 -3.76 -1.14
N LEU A 204 6.69 -3.99 -0.31
CA LEU A 204 5.74 -2.95 0.11
C LEU A 204 5.97 -2.52 1.56
N ALA A 205 5.90 -1.22 1.83
CA ALA A 205 5.74 -0.66 3.18
C ALA A 205 4.75 0.49 3.20
N THR A 206 4.26 0.81 4.39
CA THR A 206 3.13 1.71 4.57
C THR A 206 3.46 2.85 5.52
N LEU A 207 3.14 4.08 5.10
CA LEU A 207 3.03 5.25 5.93
C LEU A 207 1.57 5.39 6.35
N ALA A 208 1.21 4.88 7.53
CA ALA A 208 -0.13 4.99 8.09
C ALA A 208 -0.25 6.31 8.86
N MET A 209 -0.85 7.30 8.23
CA MET A 209 -1.01 8.65 8.71
C MET A 209 -2.20 8.73 9.67
N ILE A 210 -1.95 9.01 10.95
CA ILE A 210 -3.00 9.01 11.95
C ILE A 210 -3.79 10.31 11.83
N THR A 211 -5.10 10.19 11.62
CA THR A 211 -6.00 11.34 11.43
C THR A 211 -6.91 11.60 12.62
N ASP A 212 -7.15 10.60 13.46
CA ASP A 212 -8.16 10.63 14.51
C ASP A 212 -7.93 9.46 15.50
N TYR A 213 -8.76 9.37 16.53
CA TYR A 213 -8.78 8.26 17.49
C TYR A 213 -9.96 7.31 17.25
N ASP A 214 -10.35 7.11 15.97
CA ASP A 214 -11.54 6.35 15.58
C ASP A 214 -12.77 6.90 16.36
N CYS A 215 -13.49 6.05 17.11
CA CYS A 215 -14.64 6.50 17.90
C CYS A 215 -14.59 6.10 19.38
N TRP A 216 -13.47 5.53 19.86
CA TRP A 216 -13.34 5.04 21.24
C TRP A 216 -13.07 6.15 22.27
N LYS A 217 -12.48 7.26 21.84
CA LYS A 217 -12.12 8.36 22.73
C LYS A 217 -13.33 9.27 22.92
N VAL A 218 -13.97 9.18 24.10
CA VAL A 218 -15.25 9.86 24.39
C VAL A 218 -15.10 11.32 24.85
N ASP A 219 -13.90 11.69 25.28
CA ASP A 219 -13.49 13.03 25.70
C ASP A 219 -13.05 13.92 24.52
N GLU A 220 -13.01 13.38 23.30
CA GLU A 220 -12.79 14.12 22.06
C GLU A 220 -13.98 13.91 21.10
N GLU A 221 -14.16 14.82 20.14
CA GLU A 221 -15.18 14.62 19.11
C GLU A 221 -14.90 13.34 18.32
N PRO A 222 -15.93 12.50 18.04
CA PRO A 222 -15.78 11.34 17.18
C PRO A 222 -15.20 11.72 15.81
N VAL A 223 -14.55 10.76 15.14
CA VAL A 223 -14.07 10.95 13.77
C VAL A 223 -15.16 11.52 12.86
N SER A 224 -14.86 12.65 12.23
CA SER A 224 -15.71 13.30 11.24
C SER A 224 -14.89 13.58 9.98
N ALA A 225 -15.55 13.67 8.82
CA ALA A 225 -14.87 13.97 7.57
C ALA A 225 -14.05 15.28 7.65
N GLN A 226 -14.57 16.30 8.33
CA GLN A 226 -13.94 17.60 8.47
C GLN A 226 -12.62 17.55 9.26
N THR A 227 -12.62 16.88 10.43
CA THR A 227 -11.40 16.72 11.25
C THR A 227 -10.35 15.90 10.51
N VAL A 228 -10.79 14.86 9.80
CA VAL A 228 -9.93 14.06 8.94
C VAL A 228 -9.27 14.95 7.88
N PHE A 229 -10.03 15.76 7.13
CA PHE A 229 -9.46 16.62 6.07
C PHE A 229 -8.40 17.61 6.59
N GLY A 230 -8.58 18.20 7.76
CA GLY A 230 -7.58 19.11 8.35
C GLY A 230 -6.26 18.40 8.67
N HIS A 231 -6.34 17.23 9.30
CA HIS A 231 -5.15 16.42 9.61
C HIS A 231 -4.51 15.81 8.37
N LEU A 232 -5.29 15.48 7.33
CA LEU A 232 -4.82 14.92 6.07
C LEU A 232 -3.80 15.83 5.37
N THR A 233 -4.02 17.15 5.34
CA THR A 233 -3.07 18.08 4.70
C THR A 233 -1.72 18.07 5.41
N ALA A 234 -1.71 18.19 6.75
CA ALA A 234 -0.47 18.15 7.53
C ALA A 234 0.26 16.80 7.39
N ASN A 235 -0.51 15.72 7.40
CA ASN A 235 -0.01 14.36 7.21
C ASN A 235 0.58 14.14 5.82
N ALA A 236 -0.07 14.65 4.78
CA ALA A 236 0.41 14.56 3.41
C ALA A 236 1.76 15.28 3.24
N GLU A 237 1.92 16.46 3.82
CA GLU A 237 3.21 17.17 3.81
C GLU A 237 4.30 16.43 4.59
N ALA A 238 3.97 15.83 5.74
CA ALA A 238 4.90 14.97 6.46
C ALA A 238 5.30 13.76 5.61
N ALA A 239 4.35 13.06 5.00
CA ALA A 239 4.59 11.91 4.13
C ALA A 239 5.46 12.29 2.92
N LYS A 240 5.19 13.42 2.24
CA LYS A 240 6.01 13.93 1.13
C LYS A 240 7.47 14.12 1.54
N ARG A 241 7.73 14.75 2.69
CA ARG A 241 9.12 14.93 3.21
C ARG A 241 9.81 13.59 3.45
N VAL A 242 9.11 12.61 4.04
CA VAL A 242 9.64 11.26 4.23
C VAL A 242 9.94 10.58 2.90
N LEU A 243 9.02 10.67 1.93
CA LEU A 243 9.18 10.08 0.60
C LEU A 243 10.41 10.64 -0.13
N VAL A 244 10.57 11.97 -0.16
CA VAL A 244 11.70 12.63 -0.82
C VAL A 244 13.05 12.21 -0.23
N GLU A 245 13.11 12.05 1.10
CA GLU A 245 14.32 11.55 1.78
C GLU A 245 14.55 10.04 1.55
N ALA A 246 13.49 9.24 1.51
CA ALA A 246 13.56 7.79 1.42
C ALA A 246 13.90 7.28 0.00
N ILE A 247 13.28 7.85 -1.02
CA ILE A 247 13.36 7.37 -2.42
C ILE A 247 14.81 7.22 -2.93
N PRO A 248 15.72 8.20 -2.73
CA PRO A 248 17.11 8.08 -3.17
C PRO A 248 17.86 6.92 -2.51
N ARG A 249 17.44 6.51 -1.29
CA ARG A 249 18.10 5.52 -0.44
C ARG A 249 17.67 4.09 -0.73
N ILE A 250 16.55 3.88 -1.43
CA ILE A 250 16.10 2.54 -1.84
C ILE A 250 17.16 1.95 -2.79
N PRO A 251 17.52 0.66 -2.73
CA PRO A 251 18.49 0.10 -3.67
C PRO A 251 17.96 0.15 -5.12
N ARG A 252 18.87 0.12 -6.10
CA ARG A 252 18.50 0.01 -7.52
C ARG A 252 18.25 -1.43 -7.94
N GLU A 253 18.89 -2.37 -7.28
CA GLU A 253 18.75 -3.80 -7.54
C GLU A 253 17.67 -4.42 -6.64
N PRO A 254 16.67 -5.10 -7.20
CA PRO A 254 15.64 -5.77 -6.43
C PRO A 254 16.11 -7.16 -5.95
N ASN A 255 16.74 -7.20 -4.77
CA ASN A 255 17.28 -8.43 -4.17
C ASN A 255 16.85 -8.65 -2.70
N TRP A 256 15.60 -8.31 -2.38
CA TRP A 256 15.03 -8.48 -1.04
C TRP A 256 14.11 -9.71 -1.03
N PRO A 257 13.80 -10.31 0.13
CA PRO A 257 13.03 -11.55 0.18
C PRO A 257 11.68 -11.48 -0.54
N GLU A 258 11.02 -10.31 -0.54
CA GLU A 258 9.75 -10.11 -1.23
C GLU A 258 9.91 -10.19 -2.75
N HIS A 259 11.09 -9.88 -3.27
CA HIS A 259 11.39 -9.94 -4.68
C HIS A 259 11.55 -11.34 -5.23
N SER A 260 11.49 -12.37 -4.39
CA SER A 260 11.56 -13.81 -4.71
C SER A 260 10.48 -14.60 -3.98
N ALA A 261 9.38 -13.95 -3.62
CA ALA A 261 8.32 -14.54 -2.80
C ALA A 261 7.62 -15.72 -3.48
N LEU A 262 7.64 -15.80 -4.81
CA LEU A 262 6.98 -16.88 -5.54
C LEU A 262 7.81 -18.16 -5.63
N ASP A 263 9.13 -18.08 -5.49
CA ASP A 263 10.04 -19.23 -5.67
C ASP A 263 9.68 -20.43 -4.78
N THR A 264 9.15 -20.18 -3.59
CA THR A 264 8.70 -21.21 -2.65
C THR A 264 7.17 -21.27 -2.49
N ALA A 265 6.42 -20.46 -3.23
CA ALA A 265 4.97 -20.35 -3.09
C ALA A 265 4.21 -21.08 -4.20
N MET A 266 4.80 -21.27 -5.38
CA MET A 266 4.16 -21.96 -6.50
C MET A 266 3.91 -23.43 -6.15
N ALA A 267 2.65 -23.85 -6.21
CA ALA A 267 2.24 -25.23 -5.92
C ALA A 267 1.95 -26.04 -7.19
N THR A 268 1.41 -25.38 -8.23
CA THR A 268 1.11 -26.04 -9.51
C THR A 268 2.38 -26.13 -10.37
N ASP A 269 2.73 -27.31 -10.86
CA ASP A 269 3.80 -27.51 -11.85
C ASP A 269 3.56 -26.64 -13.09
N CYS A 270 4.60 -25.94 -13.56
CA CYS A 270 4.51 -25.01 -14.69
C CYS A 270 4.03 -25.66 -15.99
N LYS A 271 4.22 -26.98 -16.16
CA LYS A 271 3.71 -27.73 -17.32
C LYS A 271 2.19 -27.84 -17.36
N LEU A 272 1.53 -27.62 -16.22
CA LEU A 272 0.06 -27.69 -16.08
C LEU A 272 -0.61 -26.31 -16.16
N TRP A 273 0.16 -25.23 -16.26
CA TRP A 273 -0.39 -23.88 -16.26
C TRP A 273 -1.22 -23.63 -17.53
N PRO A 274 -2.50 -23.23 -17.41
CA PRO A 274 -3.32 -22.91 -18.57
C PRO A 274 -2.78 -21.70 -19.31
N LYS A 275 -2.68 -21.76 -20.65
CA LYS A 275 -2.14 -20.68 -21.49
C LYS A 275 -2.81 -19.32 -21.21
N GLY A 276 -4.15 -19.30 -21.10
CA GLY A 276 -4.88 -18.07 -20.81
C GLY A 276 -4.55 -17.45 -19.44
N THR A 277 -4.26 -18.30 -18.43
CA THR A 277 -3.86 -17.83 -17.09
C THR A 277 -2.41 -17.33 -17.10
N ILE A 278 -1.52 -17.95 -17.88
CA ILE A 278 -0.15 -17.47 -18.09
C ILE A 278 -0.16 -16.07 -18.72
N GLU A 279 -0.90 -15.90 -19.82
CA GLU A 279 -1.01 -14.61 -20.53
C GLU A 279 -1.59 -13.52 -19.61
N LYS A 280 -2.64 -13.86 -18.86
CA LYS A 280 -3.27 -12.97 -17.86
C LYS A 280 -2.30 -12.53 -16.75
N LEU A 281 -1.35 -13.37 -16.35
CA LEU A 281 -0.43 -13.09 -15.25
C LEU A 281 0.99 -12.72 -15.72
N GLY A 282 1.20 -12.42 -17.00
CA GLY A 282 2.52 -12.24 -17.63
C GLY A 282 3.56 -11.46 -16.81
N PRO A 283 3.31 -10.21 -16.39
CA PRO A 283 4.25 -9.43 -15.58
C PRO A 283 4.63 -10.08 -14.24
N ILE A 284 3.70 -10.81 -13.63
CA ILE A 284 3.87 -11.49 -12.34
C ILE A 284 4.66 -12.79 -12.53
N LEU A 285 4.35 -13.57 -13.58
CA LEU A 285 4.99 -14.85 -13.87
C LEU A 285 6.29 -14.75 -14.68
N SER A 286 6.68 -13.55 -15.12
CA SER A 286 7.79 -13.29 -16.05
C SER A 286 9.13 -13.95 -15.73
N ARG A 287 9.40 -14.33 -14.47
CA ARG A 287 10.62 -15.05 -14.08
C ARG A 287 10.58 -16.56 -14.29
N PHE A 288 9.39 -17.12 -14.47
CA PHE A 288 9.16 -18.56 -14.61
C PHE A 288 8.92 -18.98 -16.06
N LEU A 289 8.80 -18.00 -16.97
CA LEU A 289 8.56 -18.17 -18.41
C LEU A 289 9.84 -17.89 -19.19
#